data_AF-A0A960SGM7-F1
#
_entry.id   AF-A0A960SGM7-F1
#
_cell.length_a   1.000
_cell.length_b   1.000
_cell.length_c   1.000
_cell.angle_alpha   90.00
_cell.angle_beta   90.00
_cell.angle_gamma   90.00
#
_symmetry.space_group_name_H-M   'P 1'
#
loop_
_entity.id
_entity.type
_entity.pdbx_description
1 polymer ?
#
loop_
_entity_poly.entity_id
_entity_poly.type
_entity_poly.pdbx_seq_one_letter_code
_entity_poly.pdbx_strand_id
1 'polypeptide(L)'
;YEYRDPNEPNPGKLTNLSNRALVGTGDDILIGSFRVRGDGSQRIYARVGGPALAGAGIANFLADPNLELIRLSDQQQIGFNDSWKIDASDNSSQQTAIEATFIPPANDVEPALVAILNQEGFYSIVVRGVNDTTGFANVEIYDYPQ
;
A
#
# COMPACT_ATOMS: atom_id res chain seq x y z
N TYR A 1 -23.54 7.60 -31.76
CA TYR A 1 -22.42 8.55 -31.68
C TYR A 1 -22.64 9.38 -30.44
N GLU A 2 -21.92 9.08 -29.36
CA GLU A 2 -21.93 9.93 -28.16
C GLU A 2 -21.11 11.19 -28.48
N TYR A 3 -21.75 12.36 -28.36
CA TYR A 3 -21.06 13.64 -28.42
C TYR A 3 -20.38 13.84 -27.06
N ARG A 4 -19.06 13.70 -26.99
CA ARG A 4 -18.26 14.18 -25.86
C ARG A 4 -18.04 15.68 -26.04
N ASP A 5 -18.46 16.46 -25.05
CA ASP A 5 -18.13 17.88 -24.99
C ASP A 5 -16.59 18.01 -24.86
N PRO A 6 -15.89 18.71 -25.77
CA PRO A 6 -14.45 18.93 -25.66
C PRO A 6 -14.05 19.74 -24.41
N ASN A 7 -15.01 20.35 -23.72
CA ASN A 7 -14.82 21.04 -22.43
C ASN A 7 -15.32 20.22 -21.24
N GLU A 8 -15.71 18.95 -21.41
CA GLU A 8 -16.00 18.11 -20.25
C GLU A 8 -14.74 18.08 -19.37
N PRO A 9 -14.83 18.49 -18.08
CA PRO A 9 -13.71 18.36 -17.17
C PRO A 9 -13.29 16.90 -17.19
N ASN A 10 -12.04 16.62 -17.57
CA ASN A 10 -11.52 15.27 -17.47
C ASN A 10 -11.71 14.84 -16.01
N PRO A 11 -12.57 13.86 -15.71
CA PRO A 11 -12.89 13.54 -14.33
C PRO A 11 -11.58 13.20 -13.62
N GLY A 12 -11.29 13.94 -12.54
CA GLY A 12 -10.03 13.76 -11.79
C GLY A 12 -9.86 12.31 -11.40
N LYS A 13 -8.67 11.75 -11.66
CA LYS A 13 -8.33 10.38 -11.26
C LYS A 13 -7.78 10.40 -9.85
N LEU A 14 -8.31 9.56 -8.97
CA LEU A 14 -7.69 9.31 -7.67
C LEU A 14 -6.33 8.64 -7.91
N THR A 15 -5.25 9.35 -7.62
CA THR A 15 -3.88 8.86 -7.80
C THR A 15 -3.36 8.13 -6.59
N ASN A 16 -3.85 8.47 -5.40
CA ASN A 16 -3.41 7.85 -4.17
C ASN A 16 -4.42 7.97 -3.02
N LEU A 17 -4.33 7.04 -2.08
CA LEU A 17 -4.93 7.08 -0.76
C LEU A 17 -3.80 7.09 0.27
N SER A 18 -3.89 7.94 1.29
CA SER A 18 -2.93 7.99 2.40
C SER A 18 -3.70 8.24 3.68
N ASN A 19 -3.47 7.40 4.69
CA ASN A 19 -4.08 7.55 6.01
C ASN A 19 -3.09 7.21 7.11
N ARG A 20 -3.10 8.03 8.17
CA ARG A 20 -2.37 7.80 9.41
C ARG A 20 -3.34 7.35 10.49
N ALA A 21 -3.04 6.26 11.17
CA ALA A 21 -3.81 5.80 12.31
C ALA A 21 -2.92 5.13 13.35
N LEU A 22 -3.45 4.95 14.55
CA LEU A 22 -2.87 4.05 15.54
C LEU A 22 -3.16 2.61 15.10
N VAL A 23 -2.12 1.81 14.93
CA VAL A 23 -2.20 0.37 14.68
C VAL A 23 -2.23 -0.34 16.03
N GLY A 24 -3.32 -1.06 16.30
CA GLY A 24 -3.48 -1.94 17.44
C GLY A 24 -3.20 -3.40 17.09
N THR A 25 -3.83 -4.31 17.84
CA THR A 25 -3.71 -5.77 17.67
C THR A 25 -5.10 -6.38 17.46
N GLY A 26 -5.16 -7.66 17.07
CA GLY A 26 -6.42 -8.35 16.82
C GLY A 26 -7.25 -7.66 15.74
N ASP A 27 -8.45 -7.20 16.11
CA ASP A 27 -9.37 -6.49 15.20
C ASP A 27 -9.06 -4.98 15.11
N ASP A 28 -8.21 -4.43 15.99
CA ASP A 28 -7.86 -3.00 16.05
C ASP A 28 -6.67 -2.64 15.12
N ILE A 29 -6.53 -3.39 14.03
CA ILE A 29 -5.47 -3.20 13.03
C ILE A 29 -5.82 -2.11 12.01
N LEU A 30 -4.81 -1.59 11.30
CA LEU A 30 -5.03 -0.56 10.28
C LEU A 30 -5.31 -1.20 8.93
N ILE A 31 -6.40 -0.77 8.28
CA ILE A 31 -6.82 -1.25 6.96
C ILE A 31 -7.02 -0.06 6.03
N GLY A 32 -6.39 -0.11 4.85
CA GLY A 32 -6.64 0.79 3.73
C GLY A 32 -7.23 0.02 2.55
N SER A 33 -8.50 0.26 2.21
CA SER A 33 -9.20 -0.47 1.14
C SER A 33 -9.42 0.38 -0.10
N PHE A 34 -9.40 -0.27 -1.26
CA PHE A 34 -9.64 0.37 -2.56
C PHE A 34 -10.32 -0.61 -3.51
N ARG A 35 -10.84 -0.09 -4.63
CA ARG A 35 -11.51 -0.89 -5.66
C ARG A 35 -10.80 -0.74 -6.99
N VAL A 36 -10.43 -1.86 -7.60
CA VAL A 36 -10.02 -1.95 -9.00
C VAL A 36 -11.28 -2.10 -9.86
N ARG A 37 -11.35 -1.36 -10.97
CA ARG A 37 -12.46 -1.42 -11.93
C ARG A 37 -11.92 -1.62 -13.34
N GLY A 38 -12.68 -2.33 -14.16
CA GLY A 38 -12.34 -2.59 -15.57
C GLY A 38 -11.78 -4.00 -15.77
N ASP A 39 -11.55 -4.34 -17.04
CA ASP A 39 -11.14 -5.67 -17.49
C ASP A 39 -9.61 -5.83 -17.63
N GLY A 40 -8.86 -4.73 -17.53
CA GLY A 40 -7.40 -4.72 -17.58
C GLY A 40 -6.72 -4.91 -16.22
N SER A 41 -5.49 -5.43 -16.24
CA SER A 41 -4.65 -5.49 -15.05
C SER A 41 -4.25 -4.09 -14.59
N GLN A 42 -4.41 -3.79 -13.30
CA GLN A 42 -3.96 -2.52 -12.73
C GLN A 42 -2.70 -2.73 -11.89
N ARG A 43 -1.68 -1.89 -12.12
CA ARG A 43 -0.46 -1.90 -11.32
C ARG A 43 -0.58 -0.87 -10.20
N ILE A 44 -0.29 -1.29 -8.98
CA ILE A 44 -0.30 -0.44 -7.80
C ILE A 44 1.06 -0.46 -7.11
N TYR A 45 1.30 0.57 -6.32
CA TYR A 45 2.37 0.62 -5.33
C TYR A 45 1.75 0.87 -3.95
N ALA A 46 2.10 0.06 -2.96
CA ALA A 46 1.68 0.25 -1.58
C ALA A 46 2.90 0.31 -0.66
N ARG A 47 2.85 1.17 0.36
CA ARG A 47 3.89 1.26 1.39
C ARG A 47 3.29 1.58 2.75
N VAL A 48 4.01 1.20 3.80
CA VAL A 48 3.67 1.57 5.18
C VAL A 48 4.83 2.34 5.80
N GLY A 49 4.55 3.53 6.33
CA GLY A 49 5.52 4.35 7.07
C GLY A 49 5.30 4.23 8.57
N GLY A 50 6.34 3.79 9.29
CA GLY A 50 6.37 3.73 10.75
C GLY A 50 7.54 4.58 11.26
N PRO A 51 8.78 4.06 11.26
CA PRO A 51 9.96 4.82 11.65
C PRO A 51 10.15 6.17 10.92
N ALA A 52 9.74 6.31 9.66
CA ALA A 52 9.82 7.57 8.91
C ALA A 52 9.02 8.70 9.56
N LEU A 53 8.00 8.39 10.37
CA LEU A 53 7.20 9.38 11.09
C LEU A 53 8.03 10.17 12.12
N ALA A 54 9.15 9.61 12.60
CA ALA A 54 10.08 10.32 13.48
C ALA A 54 10.60 11.62 12.84
N GLY A 55 10.84 11.62 11.52
CA GLY A 55 11.28 12.81 10.78
C GLY A 55 10.25 13.94 10.74
N ALA A 56 8.97 13.62 10.96
CA ALA A 56 7.88 14.58 11.09
C ALA A 56 7.56 14.96 12.56
N GLY A 57 8.40 14.54 13.52
CA GLY A 57 8.23 14.83 14.94
C GLY A 57 7.13 13.99 15.62
N ILE A 58 6.68 12.90 14.99
CA ILE A 58 5.65 12.01 15.53
C ILE A 58 6.33 10.95 16.37
N ALA A 59 5.99 10.90 17.66
CA ALA A 59 6.43 9.85 18.57
C ALA A 59 5.47 8.65 18.55
N ASN A 60 5.86 7.54 19.20
CA ASN A 60 5.07 6.31 19.32
C ASN A 60 4.63 5.74 17.96
N PHE A 61 5.51 5.82 16.96
CA PHE A 61 5.29 5.18 15.67
C PHE A 61 5.41 3.66 15.80
N LEU A 62 4.78 2.94 14.88
CA LEU A 62 4.92 1.50 14.77
C LEU A 62 6.33 1.19 14.30
N ALA A 63 7.13 0.55 15.16
CA ALA A 63 8.57 0.41 14.94
C ALA A 63 8.92 -0.57 13.81
N ASP A 64 8.10 -1.62 13.65
CA ASP A 64 8.32 -2.71 12.69
C ASP A 64 6.98 -3.12 12.07
N PRO A 65 6.51 -2.37 11.05
CA PRO A 65 5.25 -2.66 10.37
C PRO A 65 5.39 -3.80 9.34
N ASN A 66 4.35 -4.60 9.17
CA ASN A 66 4.14 -5.42 7.97
C ASN A 66 2.93 -4.92 7.17
N LEU A 67 2.92 -5.24 5.87
CA LEU A 67 1.79 -5.00 4.97
C LEU A 67 1.34 -6.31 4.32
N GLU A 68 0.03 -6.49 4.24
CA GLU A 68 -0.61 -7.60 3.55
C GLU A 68 -1.62 -7.05 2.54
N LEU A 69 -1.52 -7.47 1.28
CA LEU A 69 -2.50 -7.17 0.24
C LEU A 69 -3.49 -8.33 0.11
N ILE A 70 -4.75 -8.09 0.42
CA ILE A 70 -5.83 -9.09 0.40
C ILE A 70 -6.84 -8.74 -0.69
N ARG A 71 -7.23 -9.73 -1.49
CA ARG A 71 -8.42 -9.66 -2.35
C ARG A 71 -9.64 -10.09 -1.55
N LEU A 72 -10.65 -9.22 -1.48
CA LEU A 72 -11.77 -9.42 -0.55
C LEU A 72 -12.84 -10.41 -1.04
N SER A 73 -12.87 -10.75 -2.32
CA SER A 73 -13.86 -11.71 -2.86
C SER A 73 -13.66 -13.14 -2.37
N ASP A 74 -12.41 -13.52 -2.10
CA ASP A 74 -11.98 -14.86 -1.72
C ASP A 74 -11.06 -14.89 -0.49
N GLN A 75 -10.81 -13.72 0.12
CA GLN A 75 -9.84 -13.52 1.21
C GLN A 75 -8.43 -14.02 0.87
N GLN A 76 -8.07 -14.01 -0.42
CA GLN A 76 -6.75 -14.46 -0.83
C GLN A 76 -5.71 -13.36 -0.57
N GLN A 77 -4.63 -13.73 0.12
CA GLN A 77 -3.41 -12.92 0.19
C GLN A 77 -2.74 -12.92 -1.18
N ILE A 78 -2.65 -11.73 -1.78
CA ILE A 78 -2.01 -11.47 -3.08
C ILE A 78 -0.54 -11.11 -2.90
N GLY A 79 -0.21 -10.43 -1.81
CA GLY A 79 1.16 -10.03 -1.49
C GLY A 79 1.32 -9.79 0.00
N PHE A 80 2.55 -9.94 0.48
CA PHE A 80 2.93 -9.65 1.86
C PHE A 80 4.35 -9.10 1.86
N ASN A 81 4.63 -8.16 2.76
CA ASN A 81 5.99 -7.75 3.02
C ASN A 81 6.17 -7.10 4.39
N ASP A 82 7.39 -7.16 4.92
CA ASP A 82 7.82 -6.55 6.18
C ASP A 82 9.05 -5.63 6.01
N SER A 83 9.59 -5.52 4.80
CA SER A 83 10.66 -4.60 4.45
C SER A 83 10.52 -4.18 2.97
N TRP A 84 11.23 -3.16 2.52
CA TRP A 84 11.05 -2.67 1.14
C TRP A 84 12.10 -3.15 0.16
N LYS A 85 13.26 -3.62 0.64
CA LYS A 85 14.37 -4.02 -0.26
C LYS A 85 14.26 -5.47 -0.71
N ILE A 86 13.66 -6.32 0.11
CA ILE A 86 13.48 -7.75 -0.16
C ILE A 86 12.00 -8.03 -0.38
N ASP A 87 11.69 -8.89 -1.34
CA ASP A 87 10.35 -9.46 -1.52
C ASP A 87 10.21 -10.66 -0.60
N ALA A 88 9.31 -10.60 0.37
CA ALA A 88 9.11 -11.66 1.36
C ALA A 88 8.57 -12.98 0.76
N SER A 89 8.04 -12.98 -0.47
CA SER A 89 7.50 -14.18 -1.11
C SER A 89 8.59 -15.11 -1.66
N ASP A 90 9.71 -14.57 -2.12
CA ASP A 90 10.78 -15.33 -2.76
C ASP A 90 12.21 -14.96 -2.28
N ASN A 91 12.32 -14.02 -1.35
CA ASN A 91 13.58 -13.51 -0.78
C ASN A 91 14.52 -12.89 -1.84
N SER A 92 13.96 -12.43 -2.97
CA SER A 92 14.69 -11.69 -3.99
C SER A 92 14.79 -10.20 -3.65
N SER A 93 15.73 -9.49 -4.28
CA SER A 93 15.81 -8.03 -4.15
C SER A 93 14.77 -7.36 -5.06
N GLN A 94 13.96 -6.48 -4.49
CA GLN A 94 13.03 -5.60 -5.20
C GLN A 94 13.41 -4.11 -5.10
N GLN A 95 14.53 -3.80 -4.44
CA GLN A 95 14.99 -2.43 -4.15
C GLN A 95 14.91 -1.52 -5.38
N THR A 96 15.46 -1.94 -6.52
CA THR A 96 15.46 -1.12 -7.75
C THR A 96 14.05 -0.83 -8.25
N ALA A 97 13.12 -1.78 -8.15
CA ALA A 97 11.73 -1.59 -8.57
C ALA A 97 11.00 -0.60 -7.67
N ILE A 98 11.30 -0.61 -6.36
CA ILE A 98 10.73 0.33 -5.38
C ILE A 98 11.36 1.72 -5.51
N GLU A 99 12.67 1.83 -5.75
CA GLU A 99 13.32 3.12 -6.02
C GLU A 99 12.76 3.79 -7.28
N ALA A 100 12.40 3.01 -8.30
CA ALA A 100 11.76 3.50 -9.52
C ALA A 100 10.37 4.12 -9.29
N THR A 101 9.76 3.94 -8.10
CA THR A 101 8.52 4.65 -7.72
C THR A 101 8.76 6.12 -7.37
N PHE A 102 10.02 6.53 -7.19
CA PHE A 102 10.46 7.85 -6.70
C PHE A 102 10.05 8.19 -5.26
N ILE A 103 9.36 7.28 -4.57
CA ILE A 103 8.93 7.41 -3.18
C ILE A 103 9.18 6.12 -2.38
N PRO A 104 10.42 5.58 -2.39
CA PRO A 104 10.76 4.43 -1.55
C PRO A 104 10.56 4.77 -0.07
N PRO A 105 10.34 3.77 0.80
CA PRO A 105 10.36 4.01 2.24
C PRO A 105 11.71 4.56 2.71
N ALA A 106 11.70 5.30 3.82
CA ALA A 106 12.90 5.96 4.33
C ALA A 106 13.70 5.07 5.29
N ASN A 107 13.07 4.03 5.82
CA ASN A 107 13.69 3.05 6.71
C ASN A 107 13.59 1.64 6.12
N ASP A 108 14.61 0.81 6.34
CA ASP A 108 14.70 -0.53 5.77
C ASP A 108 13.64 -1.52 6.30
N VAL A 109 13.12 -1.29 7.52
CA VAL A 109 12.03 -2.11 8.10
C VAL A 109 10.63 -1.63 7.69
N GLU A 110 10.53 -0.61 6.84
CA GLU A 110 9.23 -0.18 6.32
C GLU A 110 8.86 -1.03 5.11
N PRO A 111 7.68 -1.66 5.09
CA PRO A 111 7.30 -2.57 4.02
C PRO A 111 6.78 -1.80 2.82
N ALA A 112 7.09 -2.33 1.65
CA ALA A 112 6.53 -1.86 0.40
C ALA A 112 6.30 -3.00 -0.59
N LEU A 113 5.38 -2.80 -1.51
CA LEU A 113 4.94 -3.78 -2.50
C LEU A 113 4.55 -3.07 -3.79
N VAL A 114 5.06 -3.56 -4.93
CA VAL A 114 4.47 -3.28 -6.24
C VAL A 114 3.69 -4.52 -6.67
N ALA A 115 2.41 -4.36 -6.96
CA ALA A 115 1.55 -5.49 -7.33
C ALA A 115 0.81 -5.23 -8.64
N ILE A 116 0.60 -6.30 -9.41
CA ILE A 116 -0.26 -6.32 -10.58
C ILE A 116 -1.56 -7.03 -10.20
N LEU A 117 -2.66 -6.28 -10.25
CA LEU A 117 -4.00 -6.72 -9.89
C LEU A 117 -4.75 -7.11 -11.16
N ASN A 118 -4.86 -8.41 -11.40
CA ASN A 118 -5.41 -8.96 -12.64
C ASN A 118 -6.94 -9.11 -12.64
N GLN A 119 -7.61 -8.72 -11.56
CA GLN A 119 -9.06 -8.84 -11.42
C GLN A 119 -9.65 -7.54 -10.91
N GLU A 120 -10.83 -7.17 -11.42
CA GLU A 120 -11.63 -6.16 -10.76
C GLU A 120 -12.15 -6.65 -9.42
N GLY A 121 -12.36 -5.73 -8.49
CA GLY A 121 -12.85 -6.08 -7.16
C GLY A 121 -12.31 -5.16 -6.08
N PHE A 122 -12.65 -5.52 -4.84
CA PHE A 122 -12.17 -4.83 -3.65
C PHE A 122 -10.91 -5.51 -3.13
N TYR A 123 -9.94 -4.67 -2.81
CA TYR A 123 -8.66 -5.05 -2.24
C TYR A 123 -8.42 -4.25 -0.96
N SER A 124 -7.67 -4.83 -0.03
CA SER A 124 -7.26 -4.15 1.19
C SER A 124 -5.77 -4.31 1.40
N ILE A 125 -5.11 -3.23 1.80
CA ILE A 125 -3.84 -3.28 2.50
C ILE A 125 -4.15 -3.38 3.98
N VAL A 126 -3.67 -4.43 4.63
CA VAL A 126 -3.78 -4.64 6.06
C VAL A 126 -2.40 -4.43 6.69
N VAL A 127 -2.35 -3.64 7.75
CA VAL A 127 -1.11 -3.25 8.42
C VAL A 127 -1.14 -3.72 9.86
N ARG A 128 -0.07 -4.41 10.28
CA ARG A 128 0.14 -4.88 11.65
C ARG A 128 1.56 -4.58 12.10
N GLY A 129 1.75 -4.55 13.42
CA GLY A 129 3.09 -4.62 14.00
C GLY A 129 3.61 -6.05 14.01
N VAL A 130 4.87 -6.25 13.68
CA VAL A 130 5.58 -7.50 13.96
C VAL A 130 5.53 -7.77 15.48
N ASN A 131 5.31 -9.03 15.86
CA ASN A 131 5.15 -9.47 17.25
C ASN A 131 4.04 -8.73 18.03
N ASP A 132 2.92 -8.41 17.38
CA ASP A 132 1.76 -7.73 17.98
C ASP A 132 2.12 -6.37 18.61
N THR A 133 3.11 -5.68 18.03
CA THR A 133 3.46 -4.32 18.44
C THR A 133 2.42 -3.30 17.95
N THR A 134 2.33 -2.17 18.64
CA THR A 134 1.36 -1.10 18.35
C THR A 134 2.06 0.22 18.14
N GLY A 135 1.44 1.12 17.36
CA GLY A 135 1.97 2.47 17.17
C GLY A 135 1.35 3.17 15.98
N PHE A 136 1.67 4.44 15.79
CA PHE A 136 1.21 5.19 14.63
C PHE A 136 1.89 4.69 13.35
N ALA A 137 1.11 4.46 12.31
CA ALA A 137 1.62 4.17 10.97
C ALA A 137 0.82 4.93 9.91
N ASN A 138 1.49 5.26 8.81
CA ASN A 138 0.84 5.67 7.57
C ASN A 138 0.72 4.45 6.65
N VAL A 139 -0.47 4.20 6.11
CA VAL A 139 -0.63 3.30 4.96
C VAL A 139 -0.93 4.14 3.73
N GLU A 140 -0.22 3.86 2.64
CA GLU A 140 -0.32 4.63 1.40
C GLU A 140 -0.45 3.67 0.22
N ILE A 141 -1.39 3.97 -0.67
CA ILE A 141 -1.72 3.17 -1.86
C ILE A 141 -1.74 4.12 -3.04
N TYR A 142 -0.93 3.82 -4.05
CA TYR A 142 -0.76 4.63 -5.24
C TYR A 142 -1.20 3.85 -6.46
N ASP A 143 -1.93 4.52 -7.34
CA ASP A 143 -2.05 4.10 -8.73
C ASP A 143 -0.67 4.26 -9.38
N TYR A 144 -0.08 3.16 -9.82
CA TYR A 144 1.29 3.11 -10.32
C TYR A 144 1.32 2.49 -11.72
N PRO A 145 0.81 3.21 -12.74
CA PRO A 145 0.84 2.72 -14.12
C PRO A 145 2.28 2.52 -14.61
N GLN A 146 2.44 1.65 -15.60
CA GLN A 146 3.74 1.42 -16.27
C GLN A 146 4.25 2.66 -17.00
#